data_AF-A0AAN6W1K8-F1
#
_entry.id   AF-A0AAN6W1K8-F1
#
_cell.length_a   1.000
_cell.length_b   1.000
_cell.length_c   1.000
_cell.angle_alpha   90.00
_cell.angle_beta   90.00
_cell.angle_gamma   90.00
#
_symmetry.space_group_name_H-M   'P 1'
#
loop_
_entity.id
_entity.type
_entity.pdbx_description
1 polymer ?
#
loop_
_entity_poly.entity_id
_entity_poly.type
_entity_poly.pdbx_seq_one_letter_code
_entity_poly.pdbx_strand_id
1 'polypeptide(L)'
;MAHLLNNTAIFSPSVARAAASAAKDWSYIDTWLARKFPSNRPPPPFERNADTLKALLALAAANEAADEERALLLHLESETLTQLQKQQPKDDLLTTTRESILTSLEDSLTREGSTALTSLAQLSLQLNSPPFPSPVSLASELLSLQSQLAELEQTLARIDVLTSYISSESEALSKLSSEIDAHPRPSSSHSDDENNHRDENNVTNKKRSEGYHPHPSLAKSNLAAQRRIKTLSARVQELSAHASPNLSTDKDQAVSIQDIHTQEQAYLELLQQKKELDAQLAGFAGLPHDIDAAREELENLRIELRRTTERRDSVFEGLVERETPKKGRSGTIGRR
;
A
#
# COMPACT_ATOMS: atom_id res chain seq x y z
N MET A 1 98.07 -24.44 22.01
CA MET A 1 99.03 -23.86 21.05
C MET A 1 98.24 -22.95 20.11
N ALA A 2 98.48 -21.65 20.23
CA ALA A 2 97.76 -20.59 19.56
C ALA A 2 98.52 -20.15 18.29
N HIS A 3 97.81 -20.08 17.16
CA HIS A 3 98.08 -19.24 15.99
C HIS A 3 96.69 -18.87 15.47
N LEU A 4 96.02 -17.85 16.02
CA LEU A 4 96.10 -16.44 15.63
C LEU A 4 95.94 -16.18 14.13
N LEU A 5 94.92 -15.36 13.88
CA LEU A 5 94.38 -14.83 12.63
C LEU A 5 95.42 -14.19 11.70
N ASN A 6 94.92 -13.94 10.48
CA ASN A 6 95.34 -12.90 9.55
C ASN A 6 96.62 -13.17 8.76
N ASN A 7 96.48 -13.22 7.43
CA ASN A 7 96.90 -12.13 6.54
C ASN A 7 97.46 -12.65 5.20
N THR A 8 96.60 -12.98 4.23
CA THR A 8 97.04 -13.29 2.85
C THR A 8 96.22 -12.58 1.77
N ALA A 9 95.56 -11.46 2.12
CA ALA A 9 94.87 -10.57 1.17
C ALA A 9 95.33 -9.10 1.25
N ILE A 10 96.50 -8.86 1.83
CA ILE A 10 97.28 -7.63 1.67
C ILE A 10 98.38 -8.09 0.71
N PHE A 11 98.50 -7.66 -0.54
CA PHE A 11 99.00 -6.35 -0.96
C PHE A 11 98.64 -6.07 -2.44
N SER A 12 97.62 -5.23 -2.63
CA SER A 12 97.48 -4.34 -3.79
C SER A 12 96.41 -3.31 -3.41
N PRO A 13 96.75 -2.01 -3.31
CA PRO A 13 95.76 -0.97 -3.03
C PRO A 13 94.54 -1.02 -3.95
N SER A 14 94.72 -1.50 -5.19
CA SER A 14 93.65 -1.69 -6.17
C SER A 14 92.70 -2.84 -5.81
N VAL A 15 93.22 -3.97 -5.33
CA VAL A 15 92.40 -5.13 -4.92
C VAL A 15 91.63 -4.83 -3.64
N ALA A 16 92.28 -4.18 -2.66
CA ALA A 16 91.62 -3.75 -1.44
C ALA A 16 90.51 -2.73 -1.72
N ARG A 17 90.73 -1.79 -2.65
CA ARG A 17 89.71 -0.82 -3.07
C ARG A 17 88.54 -1.49 -3.80
N ALA A 18 88.80 -2.46 -4.67
CA ALA A 18 87.76 -3.23 -5.37
C ALA A 18 86.94 -4.11 -4.41
N ALA A 19 87.58 -4.73 -3.41
CA ALA A 19 86.89 -5.49 -2.38
C ALA A 19 86.04 -4.57 -1.47
N ALA A 20 86.56 -3.39 -1.11
CA ALA A 20 85.83 -2.40 -0.33
C ALA A 20 84.63 -1.82 -1.09
N SER A 21 84.75 -1.56 -2.40
CA SER A 21 83.61 -1.12 -3.22
C SER A 21 82.57 -2.23 -3.36
N ALA A 22 82.99 -3.47 -3.61
CA ALA A 22 82.07 -4.60 -3.68
C ALA A 22 81.33 -4.84 -2.36
N ALA A 23 81.99 -4.67 -1.20
CA ALA A 23 81.35 -4.77 0.10
C ALA A 23 80.29 -3.67 0.32
N LYS A 24 80.53 -2.46 -0.18
CA LYS A 24 79.55 -1.35 -0.15
C LYS A 24 78.35 -1.62 -1.05
N ASP A 25 78.59 -2.17 -2.24
CA ASP A 25 77.50 -2.50 -3.17
C ASP A 25 76.63 -3.64 -2.62
N TRP A 26 77.23 -4.62 -1.93
CA TRP A 26 76.50 -5.66 -1.23
C TRP A 26 75.65 -5.12 -0.08
N SER A 27 76.16 -4.17 0.73
CA SER A 27 75.35 -3.57 1.79
C SER A 27 74.18 -2.76 1.24
N TYR A 28 74.38 -2.06 0.12
CA TYR A 28 73.28 -1.39 -0.59
C TYR A 28 72.21 -2.40 -1.05
N ILE A 29 72.60 -3.50 -1.72
CA ILE A 29 71.66 -4.56 -2.13
C ILE A 29 70.94 -5.17 -0.93
N ASP A 30 71.63 -5.44 0.18
CA ASP A 30 71.03 -6.03 1.38
C ASP A 30 69.96 -5.10 1.99
N THR A 31 70.21 -3.79 2.03
CA THR A 31 69.21 -2.80 2.46
C THR A 31 68.04 -2.68 1.48
N TRP A 32 68.32 -2.74 0.17
CA TRP A 32 67.32 -2.70 -0.88
C TRP A 32 66.40 -3.94 -0.87
N LEU A 33 66.98 -5.14 -0.69
CA LEU A 33 66.23 -6.39 -0.52
C LEU A 33 65.40 -6.37 0.76
N ALA A 34 65.94 -5.88 1.88
CA ALA A 34 65.18 -5.74 3.13
C ALA A 34 63.98 -4.78 3.00
N ARG A 35 64.06 -3.80 2.09
CA ARG A 35 62.93 -2.91 1.78
C ARG A 35 61.87 -3.57 0.89
N LYS A 36 62.29 -4.39 -0.10
CA LYS A 36 61.37 -5.05 -1.05
C LYS A 36 60.73 -6.33 -0.50
N PHE A 37 61.42 -7.01 0.42
CA PHE A 37 60.94 -8.23 1.06
C PHE A 37 60.49 -7.92 2.50
N PRO A 38 59.19 -8.06 2.83
CA PRO A 38 58.70 -7.87 4.19
C PRO A 38 59.36 -8.87 5.15
N SER A 39 59.43 -8.53 6.44
CA SER A 39 60.10 -9.34 7.48
C SER A 39 59.55 -10.76 7.64
N ASN A 40 58.36 -11.05 7.10
CA ASN A 40 57.73 -12.37 7.09
C ASN A 40 58.14 -13.25 5.88
N ARG A 41 58.84 -12.72 4.88
CA ARG A 41 59.26 -13.47 3.69
C ARG A 41 60.68 -13.04 3.28
N PRO A 42 61.73 -13.74 3.75
CA PRO A 42 63.09 -13.41 3.34
C PRO A 42 63.29 -13.64 1.84
N PRO A 43 64.26 -12.97 1.21
CA PRO A 43 64.61 -13.23 -0.18
C PRO A 43 65.08 -14.69 -0.34
N PRO A 44 64.83 -15.31 -1.51
CA PRO A 44 65.35 -16.65 -1.82
C PRO A 44 66.88 -16.70 -1.64
N PRO A 45 67.46 -17.83 -1.20
CA PRO A 45 68.91 -17.95 -1.08
C PRO A 45 69.56 -17.89 -2.46
N PHE A 46 70.63 -17.11 -2.59
CA PHE A 46 71.41 -16.99 -3.82
C PHE A 46 72.91 -16.93 -3.51
N GLU A 47 73.71 -17.27 -4.50
CA GLU A 47 75.17 -17.26 -4.38
C GLU A 47 75.71 -15.83 -4.49
N ARG A 48 76.62 -15.42 -3.59
CA ARG A 48 77.22 -14.07 -3.60
C ARG A 48 78.42 -14.00 -4.55
N ASN A 49 78.15 -13.95 -5.85
CA ASN A 49 79.14 -13.87 -6.91
C ASN A 49 79.16 -12.48 -7.59
N ALA A 50 80.27 -12.12 -8.25
CA ALA A 50 80.41 -10.83 -8.94
C ALA A 50 79.34 -10.61 -10.03
N ASP A 51 78.97 -11.67 -10.76
CA ASP A 51 77.91 -11.62 -11.77
C ASP A 51 76.53 -11.38 -11.14
N THR A 52 76.27 -12.00 -9.98
CA THR A 52 75.01 -11.80 -9.23
C THR A 52 74.89 -10.40 -8.66
N LEU A 53 75.99 -9.82 -8.15
CA LEU A 53 76.02 -8.42 -7.70
C LEU A 53 75.69 -7.49 -8.86
N LYS A 54 76.30 -7.70 -10.02
CA LYS A 54 76.05 -6.90 -11.22
C LYS A 54 74.57 -6.99 -11.66
N ALA A 55 74.00 -8.19 -11.66
CA ALA A 55 72.59 -8.39 -12.00
C ALA A 55 71.65 -7.74 -10.98
N LEU A 56 71.92 -7.87 -9.68
CA LEU A 56 71.11 -7.28 -8.61
C LEU A 56 71.20 -5.76 -8.58
N LEU A 57 72.38 -5.16 -8.84
CA LEU A 57 72.51 -3.70 -8.99
C LEU A 57 71.71 -3.19 -10.19
N ALA A 58 71.80 -3.87 -11.34
CA ALA A 58 71.04 -3.50 -12.53
C ALA A 58 69.52 -3.58 -12.28
N LEU A 59 69.07 -4.61 -11.55
CA LEU A 59 67.67 -4.79 -11.19
C LEU A 59 67.19 -3.79 -10.13
N ALA A 60 68.04 -3.43 -9.17
CA ALA A 60 67.75 -2.38 -8.19
C ALA A 60 67.56 -1.03 -8.90
N ALA A 61 68.50 -0.65 -9.79
CA ALA A 61 68.41 0.57 -10.58
C ALA A 61 67.18 0.60 -11.50
N ALA A 62 66.86 -0.51 -12.17
CA ALA A 62 65.67 -0.61 -13.01
C ALA A 62 64.36 -0.51 -12.22
N ASN A 63 64.31 -1.07 -11.01
CA ASN A 63 63.15 -0.92 -10.13
C ASN A 63 63.00 0.52 -9.63
N GLU A 64 64.10 1.18 -9.23
CA GLU A 64 64.05 2.57 -8.78
C GLU A 64 63.59 3.50 -9.91
N ALA A 65 64.10 3.32 -11.13
CA ALA A 65 63.63 4.05 -12.31
C ALA A 65 62.12 3.82 -12.58
N ALA A 66 61.64 2.57 -12.50
CA ALA A 66 60.22 2.26 -12.68
C ALA A 66 59.33 2.85 -11.56
N ASP A 67 59.83 2.90 -10.33
CA ASP A 67 59.12 3.51 -9.20
C ASP A 67 59.04 5.04 -9.36
N GLU A 68 60.09 5.69 -9.87
CA GLU A 68 60.10 7.13 -10.22
C GLU A 68 59.09 7.45 -11.33
N GLU A 69 59.06 6.67 -12.43
CA GLU A 69 58.10 6.85 -13.52
C GLU A 69 56.64 6.74 -13.04
N ARG A 70 56.34 5.75 -12.19
CA ARG A 70 55.01 5.58 -11.60
C ARG A 70 54.61 6.77 -10.73
N ALA A 71 55.53 7.31 -9.94
CA ALA A 71 55.26 8.47 -9.10
C ALA A 71 54.90 9.70 -9.96
N LEU A 72 55.59 9.90 -11.08
CA LEU A 72 55.29 10.99 -12.03
C LEU A 72 53.91 10.81 -12.68
N LEU A 73 53.56 9.59 -13.11
CA LEU A 73 52.24 9.31 -13.68
C LEU A 73 51.11 9.56 -12.69
N LEU A 74 51.25 9.12 -11.45
CA LEU A 74 50.25 9.37 -10.40
C LEU A 74 50.08 10.86 -10.13
N HIS A 75 51.17 11.62 -10.13
CA HIS A 75 51.10 13.06 -9.96
C HIS A 75 50.35 13.72 -11.12
N LEU A 76 50.71 13.41 -12.36
CA LEU A 76 50.02 13.91 -13.55
C LEU A 76 48.53 13.52 -13.56
N GLU A 77 48.20 12.28 -13.21
CA GLU A 77 46.81 11.85 -13.10
C GLU A 77 46.04 12.68 -12.05
N SER A 78 46.63 12.90 -10.87
CA SER A 78 46.01 13.76 -9.86
C SER A 78 45.82 15.20 -10.35
N GLU A 79 46.83 15.78 -11.02
CA GLU A 79 46.75 17.13 -11.55
C GLU A 79 45.69 17.24 -12.65
N THR A 80 45.67 16.30 -13.60
CA THR A 80 44.67 16.24 -14.67
C THR A 80 43.26 16.06 -14.14
N LEU A 81 43.06 15.19 -13.13
CA LEU A 81 41.75 15.03 -12.46
C LEU A 81 41.32 16.33 -11.77
N THR A 82 42.22 17.00 -11.04
CA THR A 82 41.87 18.29 -10.41
C THR A 82 41.54 19.37 -11.44
N GLN A 83 42.21 19.35 -12.60
CA GLN A 83 41.94 20.29 -13.66
C GLN A 83 40.62 19.99 -14.37
N LEU A 84 40.30 18.72 -14.62
CA LEU A 84 38.99 18.31 -15.16
C LEU A 84 37.85 18.63 -14.19
N GLN A 85 38.06 18.47 -12.89
CA GLN A 85 37.09 18.83 -11.87
C GLN A 85 36.87 20.35 -11.81
N LYS A 86 37.93 21.15 -11.94
CA LYS A 86 37.83 22.62 -12.08
C LYS A 86 37.21 23.05 -13.41
N GLN A 87 37.44 22.27 -14.47
CA GLN A 87 36.96 22.56 -15.81
C GLN A 87 35.57 22.01 -16.09
N GLN A 88 34.96 21.22 -15.20
CA GLN A 88 33.60 20.68 -15.35
C GLN A 88 32.59 21.85 -15.43
N PRO A 89 32.07 22.22 -16.62
CA PRO A 89 31.12 23.31 -16.77
C PRO A 89 29.81 22.70 -17.25
N LYS A 90 29.15 21.87 -16.42
CA LYS A 90 28.04 21.02 -16.93
C LYS A 90 26.75 20.97 -16.12
N ASP A 91 26.64 21.64 -14.98
CA ASP A 91 25.33 21.85 -14.34
C ASP A 91 25.07 23.34 -14.05
N ASP A 92 26.07 24.10 -13.62
CA ASP A 92 25.88 25.49 -13.18
C ASP A 92 25.36 26.46 -14.26
N LEU A 93 25.75 26.32 -15.53
CA LEU A 93 25.23 27.21 -16.59
C LEU A 93 23.78 26.88 -16.97
N LEU A 94 23.40 25.61 -16.94
CA LEU A 94 22.03 25.18 -17.24
C LEU A 94 21.10 25.45 -16.06
N THR A 95 21.58 25.32 -14.82
CA THR A 95 20.83 25.71 -13.63
C THR A 95 20.70 27.22 -13.52
N THR A 96 21.75 28.00 -13.74
CA THR A 96 21.67 29.47 -13.71
C THR A 96 20.78 30.03 -14.83
N THR A 97 20.85 29.48 -16.05
CA THR A 97 19.94 29.89 -17.12
C THR A 97 18.51 29.49 -16.82
N ARG A 98 18.27 28.28 -16.31
CA ARG A 98 16.94 27.83 -15.87
C ARG A 98 16.38 28.71 -14.75
N GLU A 99 17.19 29.03 -13.75
CA GLU A 99 16.82 29.92 -12.65
C GLU A 99 16.47 31.31 -13.17
N SER A 100 17.26 31.87 -14.11
CA SER A 100 16.98 33.17 -14.72
C SER A 100 15.67 33.19 -15.54
N ILE A 101 15.34 32.07 -16.18
CA ILE A 101 14.09 31.92 -16.95
C ILE A 101 12.92 31.81 -15.98
N LEU A 102 13.07 31.05 -14.90
CA LEU A 102 12.03 30.88 -13.88
C LEU A 102 11.75 32.18 -13.15
N THR A 103 12.77 32.96 -12.78
CA THR A 103 12.59 34.27 -12.15
C THR A 103 11.95 35.27 -13.11
N SER A 104 12.36 35.29 -14.39
CA SER A 104 11.71 36.13 -15.39
C SER A 104 10.25 35.75 -15.62
N LEU A 105 9.89 34.47 -15.52
CA LEU A 105 8.50 34.01 -15.62
C LEU A 105 7.69 34.40 -14.38
N GLU A 106 8.28 34.28 -13.19
CA GLU A 106 7.65 34.68 -11.93
C GLU A 106 7.37 36.20 -11.90
N ASP A 107 8.31 37.01 -12.37
CA ASP A 107 8.15 38.47 -12.47
C ASP A 107 7.12 38.88 -13.54
N SER A 108 6.92 38.06 -14.57
CA SER A 108 5.93 38.30 -15.62
C SER A 108 4.50 37.91 -15.24
N LEU A 109 4.33 37.22 -14.10
CA LEU A 109 3.04 36.71 -13.67
C LEU A 109 2.18 37.84 -13.08
N THR A 110 0.91 37.89 -13.44
CA THR A 110 -0.04 38.82 -12.81
C THR A 110 -0.24 38.46 -11.35
N ARG A 111 -0.64 39.43 -10.52
CA ARG A 111 -0.94 39.20 -9.09
C ARG A 111 -2.00 38.10 -8.90
N GLU A 112 -2.98 38.04 -9.79
CA GLU A 112 -3.99 36.98 -9.78
C GLU A 112 -3.36 35.61 -10.11
N GLY A 113 -2.47 35.56 -11.11
CA GLY A 113 -1.73 34.35 -11.48
C GLY A 113 -0.87 33.79 -10.35
N SER A 114 -0.15 34.64 -9.62
CA SER A 114 0.69 34.20 -8.49
C SER A 114 -0.15 33.68 -7.32
N THR A 115 -1.27 34.34 -7.02
CA THR A 115 -2.22 33.85 -6.01
C THR A 115 -2.85 32.52 -6.40
N ALA A 116 -3.21 32.34 -7.67
CA ALA A 116 -3.78 31.09 -8.17
C ALA A 116 -2.77 29.93 -8.07
N LEU A 117 -1.53 30.12 -8.52
CA LEU A 117 -0.49 29.09 -8.40
C LEU A 117 -0.18 28.72 -6.94
N THR A 118 -0.12 29.72 -6.05
CA THR A 118 0.09 29.48 -4.61
C THR A 118 -1.05 28.67 -4.02
N SER A 119 -2.30 29.00 -4.38
CA SER A 119 -3.48 28.25 -3.91
C SER A 119 -3.50 26.81 -4.42
N LEU A 120 -3.10 26.56 -5.67
CA LEU A 120 -3.00 25.21 -6.23
C LEU A 120 -1.89 24.41 -5.55
N ALA A 121 -0.73 25.02 -5.28
CA ALA A 121 0.34 24.38 -4.53
C ALA A 121 -0.12 24.01 -3.11
N GLN A 122 -0.81 24.91 -2.41
CA GLN A 122 -1.36 24.63 -1.09
C GLN A 122 -2.40 23.51 -1.11
N LEU A 123 -3.33 23.52 -2.08
CA LEU A 123 -4.33 22.45 -2.23
C LEU A 123 -3.66 21.11 -2.54
N SER A 124 -2.63 21.09 -3.39
CA SER A 124 -1.89 19.85 -3.68
C SER A 124 -1.20 19.26 -2.46
N LEU A 125 -0.66 20.12 -1.58
CA LEU A 125 -0.04 19.69 -0.32
C LEU A 125 -1.09 19.19 0.67
N GLN A 126 -2.23 19.86 0.76
CA GLN A 126 -3.32 19.45 1.66
C GLN A 126 -3.96 18.13 1.23
N LEU A 127 -4.12 17.92 -0.08
CA LEU A 127 -4.63 16.68 -0.66
C LEU A 127 -3.55 15.59 -0.78
N ASN A 128 -2.28 15.91 -0.42
CA ASN A 128 -1.13 15.02 -0.54
C ASN A 128 -1.01 14.38 -1.94
N SER A 129 -1.29 15.19 -2.96
CA SER A 129 -1.36 14.80 -4.38
C SER A 129 0.05 14.69 -4.99
N PRO A 130 0.27 13.88 -6.05
CA PRO A 130 1.60 13.73 -6.68
C PRO A 130 2.19 15.06 -7.17
N PRO A 131 3.53 15.13 -7.39
CA PRO A 131 4.29 16.38 -7.54
C PRO A 131 3.94 17.27 -8.75
N PHE A 132 3.03 16.86 -9.63
CA PHE A 132 2.55 17.65 -10.78
C PHE A 132 1.05 17.44 -10.99
N PRO A 133 0.19 17.88 -10.06
CA PRO A 133 -1.23 17.62 -10.18
C PRO A 133 -1.84 18.59 -11.20
N SER A 134 -2.65 18.07 -12.11
CA SER A 134 -3.43 18.92 -13.02
C SER A 134 -4.51 19.66 -12.23
N PRO A 135 -4.83 20.92 -12.56
CA PRO A 135 -5.85 21.68 -11.83
C PRO A 135 -7.23 21.00 -11.90
N VAL A 136 -7.52 20.30 -13.00
CA VAL A 136 -8.76 19.54 -13.17
C VAL A 136 -8.79 18.33 -12.23
N SER A 137 -7.66 17.64 -12.03
CA SER A 137 -7.56 16.52 -11.10
C SER A 137 -7.80 16.99 -9.66
N LEU A 138 -7.13 18.07 -9.22
CA LEU A 138 -7.35 18.64 -7.88
C LEU A 138 -8.80 19.10 -7.67
N ALA A 139 -9.41 19.71 -8.69
CA ALA A 139 -10.80 20.12 -8.63
C ALA A 139 -11.74 18.91 -8.51
N SER A 140 -11.50 17.83 -9.25
CA SER A 140 -12.29 16.61 -9.16
C SER A 140 -12.18 15.93 -7.78
N GLU A 141 -10.97 15.92 -7.21
CA GLU A 141 -10.71 15.36 -5.88
C GLU A 141 -11.40 16.19 -4.79
N LEU A 142 -11.27 17.52 -4.85
CA LEU A 142 -11.98 18.43 -3.97
C LEU A 142 -13.50 18.24 -4.08
N LEU A 143 -14.04 18.16 -5.29
CA LEU A 143 -15.47 17.99 -5.51
C LEU A 143 -15.97 16.63 -4.98
N SER A 144 -15.14 15.58 -5.09
CA SER A 144 -15.43 14.28 -4.50
C SER A 144 -15.46 14.32 -2.98
N LEU A 145 -14.50 15.00 -2.34
CA LEU A 145 -14.49 15.19 -0.89
C LEU A 145 -15.67 16.03 -0.43
N GLN A 146 -16.04 17.06 -1.18
CA GLN A 146 -17.20 17.89 -0.88
C GLN A 146 -18.51 17.08 -1.01
N SER A 147 -18.61 16.20 -2.00
CA SER A 147 -19.75 15.28 -2.16
C SER A 147 -19.85 14.34 -0.96
N GLN A 148 -18.73 13.71 -0.57
CA GLN A 148 -18.67 12.81 0.58
C GLN A 148 -19.05 13.52 1.88
N LEU A 149 -18.57 14.76 2.09
CA LEU A 149 -18.91 15.56 3.26
C LEU A 149 -20.41 15.84 3.30
N ALA A 150 -21.01 16.27 2.19
CA ALA A 150 -22.45 16.55 2.13
C ALA A 150 -23.31 15.29 2.34
N GLU A 151 -22.88 14.15 1.79
CA GLU A 151 -23.53 12.85 2.04
C GLU A 151 -23.48 12.49 3.52
N LEU A 152 -22.30 12.64 4.16
CA LEU A 152 -22.15 12.36 5.58
C LEU A 152 -23.01 13.30 6.45
N GLU A 153 -23.06 14.60 6.15
CA GLU A 153 -23.95 15.54 6.83
C GLU A 153 -25.42 15.13 6.69
N GLN A 154 -25.84 14.70 5.50
CA GLN A 154 -27.21 14.21 5.28
C GLN A 154 -27.49 12.93 6.07
N THR A 155 -26.51 12.01 6.15
CA THR A 155 -26.68 10.78 6.94
C THR A 155 -26.76 11.07 8.44
N LEU A 156 -25.98 12.03 8.95
CA LEU A 156 -26.07 12.48 10.33
C LEU A 156 -27.45 13.06 10.64
N ALA A 157 -27.95 13.97 9.80
CA ALA A 157 -29.29 14.52 9.96
C ALA A 157 -30.38 13.44 9.95
N ARG A 158 -30.23 12.40 9.11
CA ARG A 158 -31.16 11.26 9.10
C ARG A 158 -31.07 10.41 10.37
N ILE A 159 -29.87 10.16 10.89
CA ILE A 159 -29.65 9.45 12.15
C ILE A 159 -30.29 10.22 13.31
N ASP A 160 -30.15 11.55 13.34
CA ASP A 160 -30.79 12.40 14.36
C ASP A 160 -32.32 12.27 14.35
N VAL A 161 -32.92 12.25 13.16
CA VAL A 161 -34.37 12.01 13.03
C VAL A 161 -34.74 10.60 13.53
N LEU A 162 -33.99 9.57 13.15
CA LEU A 162 -34.28 8.19 13.58
C LEU A 162 -34.10 7.99 15.08
N THR A 163 -33.08 8.59 15.68
CA THR A 163 -32.84 8.51 17.13
C THR A 163 -33.97 9.21 17.89
N SER A 164 -34.43 10.38 17.43
CA SER A 164 -35.58 11.07 18.02
C SER A 164 -36.88 10.25 17.91
N TYR A 165 -37.07 9.53 16.81
CA TYR A 165 -38.21 8.66 16.62
C TYR A 165 -38.14 7.46 17.58
N ILE A 166 -36.99 6.76 17.64
CA ILE A 166 -36.79 5.63 18.56
C ILE A 166 -36.96 6.06 20.01
N SER A 167 -36.45 7.24 20.41
CA SER A 167 -36.65 7.74 21.77
C SER A 167 -38.12 7.99 22.04
N SER A 168 -38.86 8.61 21.12
CA SER A 168 -40.30 8.84 21.28
C SER A 168 -41.11 7.54 21.37
N GLU A 169 -40.77 6.53 20.57
CA GLU A 169 -41.40 5.21 20.59
C GLU A 169 -41.08 4.47 21.90
N SER A 170 -39.84 4.58 22.38
CA SER A 170 -39.43 4.00 23.67
C SER A 170 -40.18 4.65 24.84
N GLU A 171 -40.42 5.97 24.79
CA GLU A 171 -41.24 6.67 25.76
C GLU A 171 -42.70 6.23 25.70
N ALA A 172 -43.26 6.05 24.49
CA ALA A 172 -44.63 5.57 24.31
C ALA A 172 -44.82 4.14 24.86
N LEU A 173 -43.90 3.23 24.54
CA LEU A 173 -43.91 1.86 25.05
C LEU A 173 -43.73 1.80 26.57
N SER A 174 -42.86 2.65 27.13
CA SER A 174 -42.69 2.71 28.59
C SER A 174 -43.97 3.18 29.29
N LYS A 175 -44.68 4.18 28.74
CA LYS A 175 -46.00 4.61 29.23
C LYS A 175 -47.01 3.46 29.18
N LEU A 176 -47.11 2.77 28.04
CA LEU A 176 -48.03 1.63 27.89
C LEU A 176 -47.70 0.49 28.87
N SER A 177 -46.42 0.19 29.08
CA SER A 177 -45.99 -0.79 30.08
C SER A 177 -46.40 -0.38 31.49
N SER A 178 -46.25 0.91 31.82
CA SER A 178 -46.67 1.44 33.13
C SER A 178 -48.19 1.41 33.31
N GLU A 179 -48.97 1.57 32.23
CA GLU A 179 -50.44 1.46 32.27
C GLU A 179 -50.89 0.00 32.51
N ILE A 180 -50.21 -0.97 31.89
CA ILE A 180 -50.46 -2.40 32.14
C ILE A 180 -50.11 -2.76 33.58
N ASP A 181 -48.99 -2.27 34.10
CA ASP A 181 -48.59 -2.50 35.50
C ASP A 181 -49.46 -1.74 36.51
N ALA A 182 -50.02 -0.59 36.13
CA ALA A 182 -50.91 0.22 36.96
C ALA A 182 -52.33 -0.37 37.09
N HIS A 183 -52.71 -1.33 36.25
CA HIS A 183 -53.94 -2.10 36.44
C HIS A 183 -53.67 -3.31 37.35
N PRO A 184 -54.02 -3.24 38.65
CA PRO A 184 -53.93 -4.42 39.51
C PRO A 184 -55.01 -5.39 39.03
N ARG A 185 -54.62 -6.64 38.82
CA ARG A 185 -55.56 -7.73 38.49
C ARG A 185 -56.75 -7.69 39.44
N PRO A 186 -58.01 -7.81 38.96
CA PRO A 186 -59.17 -7.82 39.82
C PRO A 186 -59.03 -8.98 40.81
N SER A 187 -59.03 -8.63 42.10
CA SER A 187 -59.11 -9.58 43.20
C SER A 187 -60.41 -10.37 43.05
N SER A 188 -60.30 -11.68 42.83
CA SER A 188 -61.43 -12.59 42.95
C SER A 188 -61.77 -12.75 44.44
N SER A 189 -62.57 -11.83 44.95
CA SER A 189 -63.32 -11.99 46.19
C SER A 189 -64.59 -12.79 45.86
N HIS A 190 -64.54 -14.12 46.01
CA HIS A 190 -65.75 -14.93 46.10
C HIS A 190 -65.86 -15.46 47.53
N SER A 191 -66.92 -15.02 48.18
CA SER A 191 -67.41 -15.39 49.51
C SER A 191 -67.83 -16.86 49.54
N ASP A 192 -67.48 -17.58 50.60
CA ASP A 192 -68.23 -18.75 51.04
C ASP A 192 -68.37 -18.67 52.57
N ASP A 193 -69.57 -18.25 52.99
CA ASP A 193 -70.14 -18.57 54.29
C ASP A 193 -70.77 -19.98 54.20
N GLU A 194 -70.61 -20.74 55.29
CA GLU A 194 -71.41 -21.88 55.78
C GLU A 194 -70.79 -23.30 55.84
N ASN A 195 -70.72 -23.76 57.11
CA ASN A 195 -71.00 -25.10 57.64
C ASN A 195 -69.95 -26.23 57.63
N ASN A 196 -69.20 -26.27 58.75
CA ASN A 196 -69.07 -27.37 59.72
C ASN A 196 -69.56 -28.79 59.32
N HIS A 197 -68.63 -29.76 59.13
CA HIS A 197 -68.47 -30.92 60.03
C HIS A 197 -67.31 -31.86 59.65
N ARG A 198 -66.50 -32.18 60.68
CA ARG A 198 -65.84 -33.45 61.04
C ARG A 198 -65.08 -34.30 60.01
N ASP A 199 -63.76 -34.27 60.23
CA ASP A 199 -62.85 -35.39 60.50
C ASP A 199 -62.58 -36.51 59.48
N GLU A 200 -61.26 -36.63 59.27
CA GLU A 200 -60.43 -37.77 58.90
C GLU A 200 -60.03 -38.00 57.43
N ASN A 201 -58.69 -38.01 57.28
CA ASN A 201 -57.87 -38.58 56.23
C ASN A 201 -57.36 -37.64 55.12
N ASN A 202 -56.21 -37.02 55.44
CA ASN A 202 -54.98 -37.06 54.64
C ASN A 202 -55.14 -36.88 53.12
N VAL A 203 -55.03 -35.64 52.63
CA VAL A 203 -54.08 -35.25 51.56
C VAL A 203 -53.94 -33.72 51.62
N THR A 204 -52.72 -33.25 51.87
CA THR A 204 -52.30 -31.85 51.79
C THR A 204 -52.32 -31.35 50.34
N ASN A 205 -53.50 -31.14 49.75
CA ASN A 205 -53.62 -30.51 48.44
C ASN A 205 -54.09 -29.06 48.57
N LYS A 206 -53.19 -28.23 49.13
CA LYS A 206 -53.23 -26.78 48.93
C LYS A 206 -53.03 -26.58 47.43
N LYS A 207 -54.13 -26.47 46.66
CA LYS A 207 -54.13 -26.05 45.25
C LYS A 207 -53.40 -24.72 45.18
N ARG A 208 -52.09 -24.81 44.96
CA ARG A 208 -51.25 -23.68 44.55
C ARG A 208 -51.90 -23.18 43.27
N SER A 209 -52.16 -21.89 43.23
CA SER A 209 -52.59 -21.21 42.02
C SER A 209 -51.76 -21.72 40.85
N GLU A 210 -52.42 -22.31 39.87
CA GLU A 210 -51.85 -22.58 38.55
C GLU A 210 -51.73 -21.24 37.83
N GLY A 211 -50.86 -20.38 38.35
CA GLY A 211 -50.14 -19.45 37.51
C GLY A 211 -49.26 -20.24 36.56
N TYR A 212 -48.96 -19.67 35.41
CA TYR A 212 -48.06 -20.27 34.43
C TYR A 212 -46.78 -20.80 35.11
N HIS A 213 -46.68 -22.12 35.23
CA HIS A 213 -45.49 -22.81 35.70
C HIS A 213 -44.72 -23.19 34.44
N PRO A 214 -43.61 -22.52 34.10
CA PRO A 214 -42.84 -22.88 32.92
C PRO A 214 -42.46 -24.35 33.02
N HIS A 215 -42.69 -25.09 31.93
CA HIS A 215 -42.54 -26.54 31.89
C HIS A 215 -41.18 -26.96 32.50
N PRO A 216 -41.13 -28.00 33.37
CA PRO A 216 -39.92 -28.35 34.13
C PRO A 216 -38.69 -28.66 33.26
N SER A 217 -38.88 -28.95 31.96
CA SER A 217 -37.78 -29.05 31.00
C SER A 217 -37.08 -27.71 30.74
N LEU A 218 -37.81 -26.58 30.74
CA LEU A 218 -37.25 -25.24 30.57
C LEU A 218 -36.42 -24.84 31.78
N ALA A 219 -36.88 -25.13 33.00
CA ALA A 219 -36.09 -24.88 34.21
C ALA A 219 -34.79 -25.71 34.23
N LYS A 220 -34.87 -27.00 33.85
CA LYS A 220 -33.68 -27.86 33.70
C LYS A 220 -32.74 -27.38 32.60
N SER A 221 -33.28 -26.97 31.46
CA SER A 221 -32.52 -26.43 30.33
C SER A 221 -31.84 -25.10 30.69
N ASN A 222 -32.55 -24.21 31.40
CA ASN A 222 -32.03 -22.92 31.85
C ASN A 222 -30.93 -23.12 32.90
N LEU A 223 -31.11 -24.05 33.86
CA LEU A 223 -30.06 -24.39 34.82
C LEU A 223 -28.84 -25.03 34.13
N ALA A 224 -29.04 -25.87 33.12
CA ALA A 224 -27.95 -26.43 32.32
C ALA A 224 -27.23 -25.34 31.50
N ALA A 225 -27.97 -24.39 30.92
CA ALA A 225 -27.44 -23.23 30.22
C ALA A 225 -26.64 -22.33 31.19
N GLN A 226 -27.16 -22.04 32.38
CA GLN A 226 -26.45 -21.28 33.42
C GLN A 226 -25.16 -21.96 33.87
N ARG A 227 -25.15 -23.29 34.03
CA ARG A 227 -23.92 -24.05 34.33
C ARG A 227 -22.91 -23.96 33.18
N ARG A 228 -23.37 -24.13 31.93
CA ARG A 228 -22.53 -23.97 30.73
C ARG A 228 -21.96 -22.57 30.60
N ILE A 229 -22.77 -21.54 30.84
CA ILE A 229 -22.34 -20.14 30.84
C ILE A 229 -21.28 -19.92 31.91
N LYS A 230 -21.47 -20.43 33.14
CA LYS A 230 -20.45 -20.34 34.20
C LYS A 230 -19.15 -21.06 33.86
N THR A 231 -19.22 -22.24 33.25
CA THR A 231 -18.01 -22.96 32.83
C THR A 231 -17.29 -22.25 31.69
N LEU A 232 -18.03 -21.71 30.71
CA LEU A 232 -17.45 -20.96 29.60
C LEU A 232 -16.89 -19.61 30.06
N SER A 233 -17.58 -18.90 30.97
CA SER A 233 -17.09 -17.63 31.52
C SER A 233 -15.82 -17.83 32.33
N ALA A 234 -15.73 -18.89 33.14
CA ALA A 234 -14.51 -19.25 33.86
C ALA A 234 -13.37 -19.58 32.88
N ARG A 235 -13.67 -20.28 31.79
CA ARG A 235 -12.68 -20.61 30.76
C ARG A 235 -12.21 -19.38 29.98
N VAL A 236 -13.10 -18.44 29.67
CA VAL A 236 -12.76 -17.15 29.04
C VAL A 236 -11.87 -16.33 29.98
N GLN A 237 -12.19 -16.28 31.28
CA GLN A 237 -11.36 -15.60 32.26
C GLN A 237 -9.97 -16.24 32.41
N GLU A 238 -9.89 -17.57 32.43
CA GLU A 238 -8.63 -18.31 32.45
C GLU A 238 -7.78 -18.05 31.19
N LEU A 239 -8.39 -18.09 30.01
CA LEU A 239 -7.73 -17.78 28.74
C LEU A 239 -7.27 -16.32 28.69
N SER A 240 -8.08 -15.39 29.20
CA SER A 240 -7.71 -13.97 29.30
C SER A 240 -6.56 -13.75 30.30
N ALA A 241 -6.54 -14.46 31.43
CA ALA A 241 -5.45 -14.41 32.40
C ALA A 241 -4.14 -15.02 31.84
N HIS A 242 -4.24 -16.04 30.98
CA HIS A 242 -3.09 -16.60 30.25
C HIS A 242 -2.63 -15.72 29.08
N ALA A 243 -3.47 -14.81 28.58
CA ALA A 243 -3.11 -13.82 27.56
C ALA A 243 -2.44 -12.57 28.15
N SER A 244 -2.65 -12.28 29.44
CA SER A 244 -2.12 -11.10 30.11
C SER A 244 -0.61 -11.06 30.47
N PRO A 245 0.22 -12.14 30.43
CA PRO A 245 1.65 -11.98 30.72
C PRO A 245 2.50 -11.58 29.50
N ASN A 246 1.94 -11.53 28.28
CA ASN A 246 2.71 -11.26 27.06
C ASN A 246 2.44 -9.89 26.42
N LEU A 247 1.78 -8.96 27.10
CA LEU A 247 1.55 -7.61 26.58
C LEU A 247 2.46 -6.59 27.28
N SER A 248 3.74 -6.68 26.99
CA SER A 248 4.70 -5.60 27.24
C SER A 248 5.63 -5.50 26.04
N THR A 249 5.11 -5.00 24.92
CA THR A 249 5.83 -4.30 23.84
C THR A 249 4.84 -3.95 22.72
N ASP A 250 4.97 -2.71 22.21
CA ASP A 250 4.26 -2.11 21.07
C ASP A 250 2.76 -1.83 21.15
N LYS A 251 2.45 -0.58 21.53
CA LYS A 251 1.13 0.04 21.38
C LYS A 251 0.84 0.61 19.98
N ASP A 252 1.74 0.43 19.01
CA ASP A 252 1.58 1.07 17.69
C ASP A 252 1.16 0.13 16.55
N GLN A 253 1.03 -1.19 16.74
CA GLN A 253 0.62 -2.11 15.66
C GLN A 253 -0.22 -3.32 16.11
N ALA A 254 -1.16 -3.16 17.04
CA ALA A 254 -2.15 -4.21 17.29
C ALA A 254 -3.44 -3.92 16.52
N VAL A 255 -3.39 -4.05 15.18
CA VAL A 255 -4.63 -4.21 14.40
C VAL A 255 -5.30 -5.47 14.93
N SER A 256 -6.48 -5.34 15.53
CA SER A 256 -7.17 -6.47 16.12
C SER A 256 -7.57 -7.45 15.03
N ILE A 257 -7.53 -8.76 15.31
CA ILE A 257 -8.04 -9.79 14.39
C ILE A 257 -9.52 -9.51 14.02
N GLN A 258 -10.26 -8.86 14.92
CA GLN A 258 -11.63 -8.39 14.64
C GLN A 258 -11.66 -7.25 13.61
N ASP A 259 -10.69 -6.36 13.62
CA ASP A 259 -10.59 -5.26 12.65
C ASP A 259 -10.23 -5.81 11.26
N ILE A 260 -9.38 -6.84 11.20
CA ILE A 260 -9.07 -7.53 9.96
C ILE A 260 -10.32 -8.21 9.39
N HIS A 261 -11.12 -8.86 10.23
CA HIS A 261 -12.35 -9.53 9.80
C HIS A 261 -13.43 -8.54 9.32
N THR A 262 -13.59 -7.39 9.99
CA THR A 262 -14.54 -6.36 9.52
C THR A 262 -14.09 -5.75 8.19
N GLN A 263 -12.79 -5.51 8.02
CA GLN A 263 -12.22 -5.07 6.74
C GLN A 263 -12.39 -6.12 5.64
N GLU A 264 -12.19 -7.41 5.96
CA GLU A 264 -12.41 -8.51 5.01
C GLU A 264 -13.87 -8.58 4.56
N GLN A 265 -14.83 -8.44 5.48
CA GLN A 265 -16.25 -8.41 5.13
C GLN A 265 -16.61 -7.23 4.25
N ALA A 266 -16.14 -6.02 4.60
CA ALA A 266 -16.36 -4.82 3.78
C ALA A 266 -15.75 -4.98 2.37
N TYR A 267 -14.58 -5.62 2.28
CA TYR A 267 -13.95 -5.91 1.00
C TYR A 267 -14.76 -6.91 0.16
N LEU A 268 -15.30 -7.96 0.78
CA LEU A 268 -16.14 -8.93 0.09
C LEU A 268 -17.44 -8.30 -0.43
N GLU A 269 -18.06 -7.41 0.35
CA GLU A 269 -19.22 -6.63 -0.08
C GLU A 269 -18.87 -5.74 -1.28
N LEU A 270 -17.74 -5.04 -1.23
CA LEU A 270 -17.26 -4.21 -2.34
C LEU A 270 -16.99 -5.05 -3.60
N LEU A 271 -16.43 -6.25 -3.45
CA LEU A 271 -16.18 -7.18 -4.56
C LEU A 271 -17.51 -7.65 -5.17
N GLN A 272 -18.52 -7.92 -4.34
CA GLN A 272 -19.85 -8.24 -4.82
C GLN A 272 -20.48 -7.07 -5.59
N GLN A 273 -20.39 -5.85 -5.07
CA GLN A 273 -20.87 -4.65 -5.78
C GLN A 273 -20.12 -4.43 -7.09
N LYS A 274 -18.80 -4.64 -7.11
CA LYS A 274 -17.98 -4.54 -8.32
C LYS A 274 -18.40 -5.57 -9.36
N LYS A 275 -18.69 -6.81 -8.96
CA LYS A 275 -19.23 -7.84 -9.87
C LYS A 275 -20.58 -7.45 -10.45
N GLU A 276 -21.46 -6.86 -9.65
CA GLU A 276 -22.75 -6.37 -10.11
C GLU A 276 -22.60 -5.22 -11.11
N LEU A 277 -21.73 -4.24 -10.81
CA LEU A 277 -21.43 -3.14 -11.71
C LEU A 277 -20.74 -3.62 -13.00
N ASP A 278 -19.82 -4.57 -12.92
CA ASP A 278 -19.20 -5.18 -14.10
C ASP A 278 -20.24 -5.90 -14.96
N ALA A 279 -21.22 -6.59 -14.36
CA ALA A 279 -22.30 -7.23 -15.09
C ALA A 279 -23.21 -6.18 -15.79
N GLN A 280 -23.45 -5.05 -15.12
CA GLN A 280 -24.17 -3.93 -15.72
C GLN A 280 -23.37 -3.30 -16.88
N LEU A 281 -22.06 -3.07 -16.69
CA LEU A 281 -21.15 -2.53 -17.70
C LEU A 281 -20.96 -3.48 -18.88
N ALA A 282 -20.99 -4.80 -18.67
CA ALA A 282 -20.94 -5.78 -19.75
C ALA A 282 -22.12 -5.61 -20.73
N GLY A 283 -23.29 -5.15 -20.26
CA GLY A 283 -24.42 -4.79 -21.13
C GLY A 283 -24.16 -3.57 -22.02
N PHE A 284 -23.20 -2.73 -21.64
CA PHE A 284 -22.77 -1.54 -22.39
C PHE A 284 -21.42 -1.74 -23.11
N ALA A 285 -20.86 -2.96 -23.08
CA ALA A 285 -19.60 -3.27 -23.73
C ALA A 285 -19.72 -3.06 -25.25
N GLY A 286 -19.00 -2.07 -25.77
CA GLY A 286 -19.03 -1.68 -27.18
C GLY A 286 -19.49 -0.24 -27.43
N LEU A 287 -20.08 0.44 -26.42
CA LEU A 287 -20.39 1.86 -26.53
C LEU A 287 -19.12 2.70 -26.29
N PRO A 288 -18.86 3.73 -27.13
CA PRO A 288 -17.83 4.72 -26.90
C PRO A 288 -17.96 5.37 -25.52
N HIS A 289 -16.83 5.68 -24.88
CA HIS A 289 -16.77 6.37 -23.58
C HIS A 289 -17.33 7.81 -23.62
N ASP A 290 -17.42 8.39 -24.82
CA ASP A 290 -18.00 9.70 -25.05
C ASP A 290 -19.52 9.58 -25.29
N ILE A 291 -20.31 10.31 -24.48
CA ILE A 291 -21.78 10.28 -24.50
C ILE A 291 -22.30 10.73 -25.86
N ASP A 292 -21.64 11.70 -26.50
CA ASP A 292 -22.07 12.22 -27.79
C ASP A 292 -21.74 11.24 -28.93
N ALA A 293 -20.58 10.56 -28.86
CA ALA A 293 -20.24 9.50 -29.80
C ALA A 293 -21.16 8.26 -29.65
N ALA A 294 -21.50 7.87 -28.42
CA ALA A 294 -22.45 6.79 -28.17
C ALA A 294 -23.86 7.12 -28.68
N ARG A 295 -24.29 8.38 -28.59
CA ARG A 295 -25.54 8.86 -29.18
C ARG A 295 -25.51 8.80 -30.70
N GLU A 296 -24.40 9.19 -31.31
CA GLU A 296 -24.24 9.13 -32.77
C GLU A 296 -24.28 7.67 -33.26
N GLU A 297 -23.59 6.74 -32.59
CA GLU A 297 -23.67 5.32 -32.92
C GLU A 297 -25.07 4.72 -32.73
N LEU A 298 -25.78 5.10 -31.66
CA LEU A 298 -27.17 4.68 -31.46
C LEU A 298 -28.11 5.21 -32.54
N GLU A 299 -27.96 6.48 -32.96
CA GLU A 299 -28.74 7.03 -34.07
C GLU A 299 -28.39 6.36 -35.39
N ASN A 300 -27.11 6.05 -35.64
CA ASN A 300 -26.69 5.29 -36.81
C ASN A 300 -27.34 3.89 -36.84
N LEU A 301 -27.31 3.14 -35.71
CA LEU A 301 -27.96 1.84 -35.59
C LEU A 301 -29.48 1.94 -35.75
N ARG A 302 -30.12 2.99 -35.24
CA ARG A 302 -31.56 3.25 -35.44
C ARG A 302 -31.89 3.49 -36.91
N ILE A 303 -31.05 4.25 -37.62
CA ILE A 303 -31.19 4.48 -39.05
C ILE A 303 -31.05 3.16 -39.81
N GLU A 304 -30.07 2.31 -39.46
CA GLU A 304 -29.92 0.98 -40.07
C GLU A 304 -31.12 0.06 -39.80
N LEU A 305 -31.66 0.05 -38.58
CA LEU A 305 -32.86 -0.71 -38.23
C LEU A 305 -34.06 -0.21 -39.04
N ARG A 306 -34.24 1.11 -39.16
CA ARG A 306 -35.31 1.67 -40.01
C ARG A 306 -35.14 1.26 -41.47
N ARG A 307 -33.93 1.39 -42.03
CA ARG A 307 -33.63 0.99 -43.42
C ARG A 307 -33.91 -0.50 -43.67
N THR A 308 -33.50 -1.36 -42.75
CA THR A 308 -33.75 -2.81 -42.87
C THR A 308 -35.23 -3.14 -42.73
N THR A 309 -35.96 -2.40 -41.87
CA THR A 309 -37.41 -2.52 -41.73
C THR A 309 -38.14 -2.05 -42.99
N GLU A 310 -37.79 -0.90 -43.55
CA GLU A 310 -38.35 -0.40 -44.82
C GLU A 310 -38.06 -1.36 -45.97
N ARG A 311 -36.85 -1.92 -46.03
CA ARG A 311 -36.50 -2.94 -47.02
C ARG A 311 -37.34 -4.20 -46.84
N ARG A 312 -37.52 -4.66 -45.59
CA ARG A 312 -38.39 -5.81 -45.27
C ARG A 312 -39.83 -5.52 -45.72
N ASP A 313 -40.34 -4.35 -45.41
CA ASP A 313 -41.73 -3.96 -45.70
C ASP A 313 -41.93 -3.80 -47.21
N SER A 314 -40.97 -3.25 -47.96
CA SER A 314 -41.00 -3.21 -49.42
C SER A 314 -40.96 -4.60 -50.06
N VAL A 315 -40.13 -5.51 -49.54
CA VAL A 315 -40.10 -6.91 -50.00
C VAL A 315 -41.43 -7.60 -49.67
N PHE A 316 -41.99 -7.33 -48.50
CA PHE A 316 -43.28 -7.88 -48.07
C PHE A 316 -44.43 -7.36 -48.94
N GLU A 317 -44.52 -6.06 -49.18
CA GLU A 317 -45.48 -5.46 -50.12
C GLU A 317 -45.34 -6.05 -51.52
N GLY A 318 -44.10 -6.20 -52.00
CA GLY A 318 -43.81 -6.86 -53.28
C GLY A 318 -44.26 -8.33 -53.32
N LEU A 319 -44.18 -9.06 -52.21
CA LEU A 319 -44.73 -10.41 -52.08
C LEU A 319 -46.27 -10.37 -52.08
N VAL A 320 -46.86 -9.48 -51.30
CA VAL A 320 -48.32 -9.33 -51.19
C VAL A 320 -48.93 -8.93 -52.54
N GLU A 321 -48.33 -8.03 -53.30
CA GLU A 321 -48.81 -7.64 -54.64
C GLU A 321 -48.70 -8.76 -55.68
N ARG A 322 -47.77 -9.71 -55.50
CA ARG A 322 -47.66 -10.90 -56.37
C ARG A 322 -48.70 -11.95 -56.02
N GLU A 323 -48.97 -12.14 -54.73
CA GLU A 323 -49.95 -13.10 -54.24
C GLU A 323 -51.40 -12.57 -54.28
N THR A 324 -51.60 -11.25 -54.41
CA THR A 324 -52.92 -10.64 -54.59
C THR A 324 -53.16 -10.27 -56.06
N PRO A 325 -54.10 -10.92 -56.76
CA PRO A 325 -54.42 -10.56 -58.14
C PRO A 325 -55.03 -9.15 -58.20
N LYS A 326 -54.38 -8.20 -58.89
CA LYS A 326 -54.97 -6.88 -59.18
C LYS A 326 -56.27 -7.06 -59.97
N LYS A 327 -57.41 -6.89 -59.30
CA LYS A 327 -58.73 -6.81 -59.93
C LYS A 327 -58.87 -5.44 -60.63
N GLY A 328 -58.70 -5.44 -61.96
CA GLY A 328 -58.84 -4.25 -62.79
C GLY A 328 -60.22 -3.59 -62.70
N ARG A 329 -60.26 -2.26 -62.87
CA ARG A 329 -61.47 -1.52 -63.24
C ARG A 329 -61.14 -0.55 -64.38
N SER A 330 -61.26 -1.05 -65.61
CA SER A 330 -61.71 -0.23 -66.74
C SER A 330 -63.17 0.18 -66.45
N GLY A 331 -63.34 1.37 -65.87
CA GLY A 331 -64.65 2.00 -65.67
C GLY A 331 -64.82 3.13 -66.66
N THR A 332 -65.31 2.82 -67.85
CA THR A 332 -65.63 3.77 -68.90
C THR A 332 -66.67 4.79 -68.41
N ILE A 333 -66.36 6.04 -68.73
CA ILE A 333 -67.08 7.29 -68.49
C ILE A 333 -68.56 7.22 -68.91
N GLY A 334 -69.44 7.66 -68.00
CA GLY A 334 -70.80 8.08 -68.31
C GLY A 334 -71.08 9.42 -67.66
N ARG A 335 -71.01 10.51 -68.43
CA ARG A 335 -71.68 11.78 -68.13
C ARG A 335 -72.45 12.23 -69.36
N ARG A 336 -73.68 12.68 -69.07
CA ARG A 336 -74.59 13.43 -69.92
C ARG A 336 -73.97 14.73 -70.39
#